data_AF-A0A848YFQ6-F1
#
_entry.id   AF-A0A848YFQ6-F1
#
_cell.length_a   1.000
_cell.length_b   1.000
_cell.length_c   1.000
_cell.angle_alpha   90.00
_cell.angle_beta   90.00
_cell.angle_gamma   90.00
#
_symmetry.space_group_name_H-M   'P 1'
#
loop_
_entity.id
_entity.type
_entity.pdbx_description
1 polymer ?
#
loop_
_entity_poly.entity_id
_entity_poly.type
_entity_poly.pdbx_seq_one_letter_code
_entity_poly.pdbx_strand_id
1 'polypeptide(L)'
;MNVVVVGYDLCPAVTITRISEEAREALAYIWRNGSDLGINRGRITVMGHSAGGHITQMMMGTDWPAFGSDLPADLAGVGIPVSPLSLLEPVRRTKGLNSGIRMDEKEAEAESPMLNHPPLTDAPQLVVVGGAETDEFHRQAQMYFDAFNSLERSMEL
;
A
#
# COMPACT_ATOMS: atom_id res chain seq x y z
N MET A 1 6.79 21.16 -3.96
CA MET A 1 6.43 19.74 -3.73
C MET A 1 7.43 19.19 -2.73
N ASN A 2 6.95 18.63 -1.63
CA ASN A 2 7.79 17.99 -0.63
C ASN A 2 7.82 16.49 -0.91
N VAL A 3 8.96 15.85 -0.70
CA VAL A 3 9.12 14.41 -0.85
C VAL A 3 9.66 13.86 0.46
N VAL A 4 8.98 12.84 0.99
CA VAL A 4 9.43 12.09 2.17
C VAL A 4 9.71 10.67 1.72
N VAL A 5 10.91 10.18 2.03
CA VAL A 5 11.29 8.79 1.78
C VAL A 5 11.20 8.05 3.10
N VAL A 6 10.27 7.12 3.19
CA VAL A 6 10.01 6.33 4.40
C VAL A 6 10.77 5.02 4.31
N GLY A 7 11.58 4.73 5.33
CA GLY A 7 12.17 3.41 5.55
C GLY A 7 11.26 2.55 6.43
N TYR A 8 11.43 1.23 6.33
CA TYR A 8 10.77 0.22 7.17
C TYR A 8 11.75 -0.94 7.40
N ASP A 9 11.51 -1.71 8.46
CA ASP A 9 12.34 -2.86 8.77
C ASP A 9 12.13 -4.00 7.76
N LEU A 10 13.09 -4.91 7.63
CA LEU A 10 13.07 -5.93 6.58
C LEU A 10 12.84 -7.34 7.13
N CYS A 11 12.11 -8.15 6.37
CA CYS A 11 12.02 -9.57 6.63
C CYS A 11 13.40 -10.25 6.54
N PRO A 12 13.69 -11.27 7.37
CA PRO A 12 12.78 -11.89 8.34
C PRO A 12 12.85 -11.28 9.74
N ALA A 13 13.48 -10.12 9.94
CA ALA A 13 13.57 -9.50 11.27
C ALA A 13 12.19 -9.05 11.77
N VAL A 14 11.35 -8.58 10.84
CA VAL A 14 9.94 -8.28 11.05
C VAL A 14 9.08 -9.05 10.05
N THR A 15 7.77 -9.15 10.33
CA THR A 15 6.79 -9.77 9.44
C THR A 15 6.23 -8.76 8.45
N ILE A 16 5.50 -9.20 7.41
CA ILE A 16 4.87 -8.28 6.46
C ILE A 16 3.78 -7.46 7.15
N THR A 17 3.03 -8.06 8.08
CA THR A 17 2.07 -7.31 8.93
C THR A 17 2.74 -6.16 9.65
N ARG A 18 3.93 -6.39 10.24
CA ARG A 18 4.65 -5.34 10.95
C ARG A 18 5.12 -4.23 10.01
N ILE A 19 5.56 -4.55 8.79
CA ILE A 19 5.94 -3.55 7.77
C ILE A 19 4.73 -2.67 7.40
N SER A 20 3.56 -3.27 7.21
CA SER A 20 2.31 -2.53 6.96
C SER A 20 1.95 -1.60 8.15
N GLU A 21 2.16 -2.04 9.39
CA GLU A 21 1.97 -1.20 10.59
C GLU A 21 2.96 -0.03 10.65
N GLU A 22 4.24 -0.27 10.38
CA GLU A 22 5.28 0.78 10.35
C GLU A 22 4.97 1.86 9.32
N ALA A 23 4.45 1.47 8.15
CA ALA A 23 4.01 2.41 7.13
C ALA A 23 2.83 3.28 7.62
N ARG A 24 1.87 2.71 8.36
CA ARG A 24 0.76 3.46 8.98
C ARG A 24 1.26 4.43 10.04
N GLU A 25 2.16 3.96 10.90
CA GLU A 25 2.81 4.77 11.95
C GLU A 25 3.55 5.96 11.33
N ALA A 26 4.31 5.73 10.25
CA ALA A 26 5.04 6.76 9.53
C ALA A 26 4.12 7.81 8.90
N LEU A 27 3.06 7.39 8.20
CA LEU A 27 2.09 8.31 7.60
C LEU A 27 1.36 9.15 8.65
N ALA A 28 0.92 8.53 9.75
CA ALA A 28 0.32 9.24 10.87
C ALA A 28 1.29 10.24 11.49
N TYR A 29 2.57 9.88 11.65
CA TYR A 29 3.60 10.80 12.15
C TYR A 29 3.80 11.99 11.21
N ILE A 30 3.93 11.75 9.90
CA ILE A 30 4.10 12.80 8.88
C ILE A 30 2.91 13.75 8.90
N TRP A 31 1.70 13.22 9.00
CA TRP A 31 0.49 14.03 9.08
C TRP A 31 0.43 14.83 10.39
N ARG A 32 0.72 14.24 11.55
CA ARG A 32 0.69 14.95 12.83
C ARG A 32 1.73 16.07 12.89
N ASN A 33 2.92 15.82 12.37
CA ASN A 33 4.07 16.73 12.45
C ASN A 33 4.27 17.56 11.18
N GLY A 34 3.30 17.57 10.25
CA GLY A 34 3.49 18.20 8.94
C GLY A 34 3.85 19.68 9.01
N SER A 35 3.34 20.44 9.98
CA SER A 35 3.74 21.83 10.19
C SER A 35 5.24 21.97 10.47
N ASP A 36 5.75 21.15 11.39
CA ASP A 36 7.15 21.19 11.82
C ASP A 36 8.10 20.65 10.74
N LEU A 37 7.61 19.74 9.91
CA LEU A 37 8.32 19.19 8.76
C LEU A 37 8.24 20.10 7.51
N GLY A 38 7.46 21.20 7.55
CA GLY A 38 7.22 22.04 6.37
C GLY A 38 6.37 21.38 5.28
N ILE A 39 5.59 20.36 5.64
CA ILE A 39 4.74 19.56 4.76
C ILE A 39 3.29 20.06 4.80
N ASN A 40 2.71 20.29 3.61
CA ASN A 40 1.28 20.51 3.50
C ASN A 40 0.53 19.19 3.70
N ARG A 41 -0.32 19.15 4.72
CA ARG A 41 -1.09 17.96 5.14
C ARG A 41 -2.43 17.81 4.43
N GLY A 42 -2.85 18.81 3.65
CA GLY A 42 -4.19 18.87 3.07
C GLY A 42 -4.48 17.80 2.03
N ARG A 43 -3.45 17.11 1.51
CA ARG A 43 -3.59 15.92 0.66
C ARG A 43 -2.23 15.22 0.49
N ILE A 44 -2.02 14.09 1.16
CA ILE A 44 -0.78 13.31 1.03
C ILE A 44 -0.93 12.32 -0.13
N THR A 45 0.03 12.32 -1.06
CA THR A 45 0.17 11.28 -2.09
C THR A 45 1.08 10.18 -1.57
N VAL A 46 0.61 8.92 -1.65
CA VAL A 46 1.38 7.73 -1.28
C VAL A 46 1.77 7.01 -2.56
N MET A 47 3.05 6.65 -2.68
CA MET A 47 3.59 6.00 -3.86
C MET A 47 4.66 5.02 -3.45
N GLY A 48 4.71 3.88 -4.14
CA GLY A 48 5.74 2.88 -3.90
C GLY A 48 5.79 1.85 -5.03
N HIS A 49 6.95 1.21 -5.16
CA HIS A 49 7.24 0.26 -6.21
C HIS A 49 7.34 -1.17 -5.67
N SER A 50 6.75 -2.15 -6.36
CA SER A 50 6.78 -3.57 -6.01
C SER A 50 6.21 -3.81 -4.60
N ALA A 51 7.03 -4.23 -3.63
CA ALA A 51 6.64 -4.29 -2.22
C ALA A 51 6.15 -2.94 -1.68
N GLY A 52 6.72 -1.82 -2.15
CA GLY A 52 6.19 -0.48 -1.85
C GLY A 52 4.83 -0.21 -2.50
N GLY A 53 4.52 -0.84 -3.64
CA GLY A 53 3.21 -0.78 -4.28
C GLY A 53 2.16 -1.53 -3.46
N HIS A 54 2.51 -2.69 -2.90
CA HIS A 54 1.72 -3.38 -1.88
C HIS A 54 1.46 -2.47 -0.67
N ILE A 55 2.50 -1.91 -0.05
CA ILE A 55 2.36 -0.99 1.09
C ILE A 55 1.46 0.20 0.74
N THR A 56 1.58 0.74 -0.48
CA THR A 56 0.72 1.83 -0.96
C THR A 56 -0.75 1.41 -0.95
N GLN A 57 -1.08 0.23 -1.48
CA GLN A 57 -2.45 -0.30 -1.44
C GLN A 57 -2.93 -0.53 0.00
N MET A 58 -2.07 -1.00 0.90
CA MET A 58 -2.39 -1.12 2.33
C MET A 58 -2.73 0.24 2.96
N MET A 59 -2.04 1.32 2.59
CA MET A 59 -2.36 2.67 3.06
C MET A 59 -3.70 3.17 2.53
N MET A 60 -4.04 2.83 1.28
CA MET A 60 -5.35 3.15 0.69
C MET A 60 -6.50 2.39 1.36
N GLY A 61 -6.25 1.17 1.85
CA GLY A 61 -7.20 0.33 2.58
C GLY A 61 -7.21 0.52 4.10
N THR A 62 -6.52 1.54 4.63
CA THR A 62 -6.45 1.78 6.08
C THR A 62 -7.60 2.64 6.57
N ASP A 63 -8.28 2.19 7.63
CA ASP A 63 -9.23 3.01 8.40
C ASP A 63 -8.42 3.95 9.31
N TRP A 64 -8.09 5.14 8.79
CA TRP A 64 -7.27 6.11 9.50
C TRP A 64 -7.91 6.61 10.80
N PRO A 65 -9.22 6.93 10.86
CA PRO A 65 -9.89 7.26 12.11
C PRO A 65 -9.83 6.15 13.17
N ALA A 66 -9.91 4.88 12.76
CA ALA A 66 -9.73 3.74 13.68
C ALA A 66 -8.27 3.58 14.13
N PHE A 67 -7.30 3.91 13.27
CA PHE A 67 -5.87 3.90 13.61
C PHE A 67 -5.48 5.05 14.56
N GLY A 68 -6.10 6.22 14.39
CA GLY A 68 -5.96 7.37 15.28
C GLY A 68 -7.14 8.32 15.11
N SER A 69 -7.85 8.60 16.21
CA SER A 69 -9.09 9.40 16.18
C SER A 69 -8.92 10.84 15.69
N ASP A 70 -7.68 11.34 15.65
CA ASP A 70 -7.30 12.65 15.13
C ASP A 70 -7.04 12.65 13.61
N LEU A 71 -6.86 11.47 13.01
CA LEU A 71 -6.48 11.34 11.61
C LEU A 71 -7.71 11.42 10.71
N PRO A 72 -7.63 12.14 9.59
CA PRO A 72 -8.72 12.23 8.64
C PRO A 72 -8.87 10.92 7.85
N ALA A 73 -10.10 10.59 7.44
CA ALA A 73 -10.36 9.41 6.62
C ALA A 73 -9.59 9.41 5.29
N ASP A 74 -9.39 10.59 4.70
CA ASP A 74 -8.69 10.81 3.43
C ASP A 74 -7.20 11.16 3.61
N LEU A 75 -6.56 10.72 4.72
CA LEU A 75 -5.14 10.95 4.96
C LEU A 75 -4.27 10.52 3.75
N ALA A 76 -4.51 9.32 3.22
CA ALA A 76 -3.94 8.85 1.96
C ALA A 76 -4.79 9.36 0.77
N GLY A 77 -4.60 10.63 0.41
CA GLY A 77 -5.48 11.34 -0.54
C GLY A 77 -5.23 11.07 -2.03
N VAL A 78 -4.16 10.37 -2.38
CA VAL A 78 -3.88 9.79 -3.71
C VAL A 78 -2.97 8.58 -3.55
N GLY A 79 -3.25 7.48 -4.26
CA GLY A 79 -2.38 6.30 -4.32
C GLY A 79 -1.70 6.13 -5.67
N ILE A 80 -0.40 5.80 -5.70
CA ILE A 80 0.32 5.44 -6.92
C ILE A 80 1.10 4.14 -6.69
N PRO A 81 0.41 2.99 -6.65
CA PRO A 81 1.05 1.69 -6.56
C PRO A 81 1.69 1.32 -7.91
N VAL A 82 3.02 1.21 -7.93
CA VAL A 82 3.80 0.87 -9.13
C VAL A 82 4.24 -0.60 -9.05
N SER A 83 3.95 -1.38 -10.09
CA SER A 83 4.13 -2.83 -10.15
C SER A 83 3.68 -3.52 -8.85
N PRO A 84 2.44 -3.30 -8.35
CA PRO A 84 2.08 -3.72 -7.01
C PRO A 84 1.89 -5.23 -6.86
N LEU A 85 2.04 -5.68 -5.61
CA LEU A 85 1.64 -7.02 -5.17
C LEU A 85 0.31 -6.93 -4.41
N SER A 86 -0.80 -7.00 -5.14
CA SER A 86 -2.17 -6.95 -4.60
C SER A 86 -2.60 -8.26 -3.90
N LEU A 87 -1.93 -9.39 -4.19
CA LEU A 87 -2.17 -10.71 -3.62
C LEU A 87 -0.84 -11.39 -3.32
N LEU A 88 -0.62 -11.77 -2.06
CA LEU A 88 0.67 -12.29 -1.58
C LEU A 88 0.81 -13.81 -1.66
N GLU A 89 -0.28 -14.54 -1.89
CA GLU A 89 -0.22 -16.01 -2.00
C GLU A 89 0.77 -16.52 -3.08
N PRO A 90 0.83 -15.93 -4.30
CA PRO A 90 1.86 -16.28 -5.28
C PRO A 90 3.30 -16.03 -4.77
N VAL A 91 3.52 -14.97 -4.00
CA VAL A 91 4.83 -14.64 -3.39
C VAL A 91 5.20 -15.70 -2.37
N ARG A 92 4.26 -16.05 -1.46
CA ARG A 92 4.44 -17.07 -0.44
C ARG A 92 4.82 -18.43 -1.03
N ARG A 93 4.19 -18.81 -2.15
CA ARG A 93 4.44 -20.10 -2.83
C ARG A 93 5.75 -20.11 -3.62
N THR A 94 6.32 -18.95 -3.92
CA THR A 94 7.59 -18.85 -4.64
C THR A 94 8.75 -19.05 -3.67
N LYS A 95 9.30 -20.27 -3.61
CA LYS A 95 10.36 -20.67 -2.64
C LYS A 95 11.54 -19.70 -2.56
N GLY A 96 11.99 -19.17 -3.70
CA GLY A 96 13.10 -18.20 -3.75
C GLY A 96 12.78 -16.92 -2.96
N LEU A 97 11.60 -16.35 -3.18
CA LEU A 97 11.13 -15.15 -2.49
C LEU A 97 10.83 -15.43 -1.01
N ASN A 98 10.04 -16.47 -0.74
CA ASN A 98 9.56 -16.72 0.62
C ASN A 98 10.62 -17.28 1.57
N SER A 99 11.78 -17.71 1.08
CA SER A 99 12.92 -18.10 1.93
C SER A 99 13.41 -16.95 2.83
N GLY A 100 13.35 -15.71 2.32
CA GLY A 100 13.70 -14.49 3.04
C GLY A 100 12.50 -13.83 3.74
N ILE A 101 11.31 -13.88 3.11
CA ILE A 101 10.11 -13.24 3.65
C ILE A 101 9.51 -14.03 4.81
N ARG A 102 9.46 -15.37 4.70
CA ARG A 102 8.92 -16.30 5.69
C ARG A 102 7.45 -16.10 6.06
N MET A 103 6.64 -15.64 5.11
CA MET A 103 5.17 -15.58 5.26
C MET A 103 4.60 -17.00 5.38
N ASP A 104 3.67 -17.15 6.33
CA ASP A 104 2.73 -18.27 6.34
C ASP A 104 1.47 -17.95 5.52
N GLU A 105 0.56 -18.91 5.40
CA GLU A 105 -0.68 -18.76 4.64
C GLU A 105 -1.61 -17.69 5.24
N LYS A 106 -1.67 -17.62 6.57
CA LYS A 106 -2.54 -16.68 7.28
C LYS A 106 -2.05 -15.24 7.09
N GLU A 107 -0.75 -15.00 7.19
CA GLU A 107 -0.18 -13.67 6.95
C GLU A 107 -0.33 -13.27 5.48
N ALA A 108 -0.07 -14.19 4.53
CA ALA A 108 -0.25 -13.88 3.12
C ALA A 108 -1.70 -13.50 2.79
N GLU A 109 -2.69 -14.18 3.36
CA GLU A 109 -4.10 -13.81 3.21
C GLU A 109 -4.40 -12.46 3.88
N ALA A 110 -4.03 -12.32 5.16
CA ALA A 110 -4.30 -11.12 5.94
C ALA A 110 -3.67 -9.86 5.34
N GLU A 111 -2.48 -9.96 4.75
CA GLU A 111 -1.74 -8.84 4.17
C GLU A 111 -1.93 -8.71 2.65
N SER A 112 -2.91 -9.41 2.05
CA SER A 112 -3.25 -9.21 0.65
C SER A 112 -4.27 -8.08 0.48
N PRO A 113 -3.90 -6.94 -0.15
CA PRO A 113 -4.83 -5.84 -0.37
C PRO A 113 -6.13 -6.26 -1.07
N MET A 114 -6.03 -7.16 -2.04
CA MET A 114 -7.16 -7.66 -2.81
C MET A 114 -8.22 -8.37 -1.96
N LEU A 115 -7.84 -8.96 -0.82
CA LEU A 115 -8.72 -9.81 -0.02
C LEU A 115 -9.28 -9.08 1.19
N ASN A 116 -8.43 -8.39 1.93
CA ASN A 116 -8.76 -7.89 3.27
C ASN A 116 -8.63 -6.38 3.42
N HIS A 117 -8.11 -5.66 2.41
CA HIS A 117 -7.88 -4.20 2.49
C HIS A 117 -8.35 -3.48 1.22
N PRO A 118 -9.66 -3.54 0.89
CA PRO A 118 -10.20 -2.70 -0.19
C PRO A 118 -9.97 -1.22 0.15
N PRO A 119 -9.78 -0.33 -0.85
CA PRO A 119 -9.72 1.10 -0.59
C PRO A 119 -10.94 1.60 0.18
N LEU A 120 -10.72 2.32 1.28
CA LEU A 120 -11.82 2.75 2.16
C LEU A 120 -12.41 4.13 1.82
N THR A 121 -11.76 4.85 0.91
CA THR A 121 -12.23 6.17 0.43
C THR A 121 -12.29 6.19 -1.10
N ASP A 122 -12.75 7.29 -1.66
CA ASP A 122 -12.77 7.56 -3.11
C ASP A 122 -11.50 8.27 -3.59
N ALA A 123 -10.43 8.26 -2.78
CA ALA A 123 -9.15 8.84 -3.17
C ALA A 123 -8.67 8.18 -4.49
N PRO A 124 -8.31 9.00 -5.50
CA PRO A 124 -7.96 8.48 -6.81
C PRO A 124 -6.66 7.69 -6.76
N GLN A 125 -6.53 6.72 -7.66
CA GLN A 125 -5.31 5.92 -7.77
C GLN A 125 -4.82 5.84 -9.22
N LEU A 126 -3.51 5.96 -9.40
CA LEU A 126 -2.84 5.63 -10.65
C LEU A 126 -2.07 4.32 -10.41
N VAL A 127 -2.66 3.21 -10.80
CA VAL A 127 -1.99 1.91 -10.79
C VAL A 127 -1.04 1.88 -11.98
N VAL A 128 0.23 1.59 -11.75
CA VAL A 128 1.23 1.56 -12.83
C VAL A 128 1.85 0.19 -12.88
N VAL A 129 2.12 -0.33 -14.07
CA VAL A 129 2.90 -1.56 -14.23
C VAL A 129 3.99 -1.33 -15.28
N GLY A 130 5.21 -1.76 -14.96
CA GLY A 130 6.32 -1.66 -15.92
C GLY A 130 6.08 -2.56 -17.12
N GLY A 131 6.30 -2.07 -18.34
CA GLY A 131 6.01 -2.84 -19.56
C GLY A 131 6.86 -4.10 -19.78
N ALA A 132 7.93 -4.28 -18.99
CA ALA A 132 8.78 -5.47 -19.00
C ALA A 132 8.61 -6.33 -17.73
N GLU A 133 7.59 -6.04 -16.91
CA GLU A 133 7.27 -6.84 -15.74
C GLU A 133 6.74 -8.23 -16.13
N THR A 134 6.74 -9.15 -15.16
CA THR A 134 6.18 -10.48 -15.38
C THR A 134 4.65 -10.44 -15.53
N ASP A 135 4.08 -11.42 -16.21
CA ASP A 135 2.62 -11.57 -16.37
C ASP A 135 1.86 -11.51 -15.04
N GLU A 136 2.48 -11.95 -13.94
CA GLU A 136 1.86 -11.92 -12.62
C GLU A 136 1.68 -10.49 -12.08
N PHE A 137 2.63 -9.57 -12.32
CA PHE A 137 2.45 -8.16 -11.97
C PHE A 137 1.35 -7.51 -12.81
N HIS A 138 1.31 -7.79 -14.12
CA HIS A 138 0.23 -7.34 -15.00
C HIS A 138 -1.13 -7.85 -14.52
N ARG A 139 -1.21 -9.15 -14.20
CA ARG A 139 -2.43 -9.79 -13.69
C ARG A 139 -2.90 -9.18 -12.38
N GLN A 140 -2.00 -8.95 -11.42
CA GLN A 140 -2.36 -8.39 -10.12
C GLN A 140 -2.75 -6.91 -10.17
N ALA A 141 -2.11 -6.12 -11.03
CA ALA A 141 -2.48 -4.74 -11.28
C ALA A 141 -3.88 -4.64 -11.90
N GLN A 142 -4.15 -5.44 -12.95
CA GLN A 142 -5.47 -5.50 -13.59
C GLN A 142 -6.55 -5.98 -12.63
N MET A 143 -6.29 -7.04 -11.87
CA MET A 143 -7.24 -7.58 -10.89
C MET A 143 -7.64 -6.54 -9.83
N TYR A 144 -6.69 -5.75 -9.34
CA TYR A 144 -6.95 -4.69 -8.37
C TYR A 144 -7.74 -3.53 -8.99
N PHE A 145 -7.38 -3.12 -10.20
CA PHE A 145 -8.09 -2.09 -10.96
C PHE A 145 -9.56 -2.50 -11.21
N ASP A 146 -9.79 -3.70 -11.74
CA ASP A 146 -11.13 -4.20 -12.07
C ASP A 146 -12.03 -4.28 -10.84
N ALA A 147 -11.46 -4.61 -9.68
CA ALA A 147 -12.22 -4.79 -8.45
C ALA A 147 -12.61 -3.47 -7.78
N PHE A 148 -11.77 -2.43 -7.87
CA PHE A 148 -11.91 -1.24 -7.04
C PHE A 148 -12.14 0.07 -7.79
N ASN A 149 -11.97 0.08 -9.13
CA ASN A 149 -12.35 1.22 -9.94
C ASN A 149 -13.89 1.39 -9.94
N SER A 150 -14.36 2.61 -9.68
CA SER A 150 -15.79 2.94 -9.72
C SER A 150 -16.02 4.34 -10.28
N LEU A 151 -17.31 4.73 -10.41
CA LEU A 151 -17.66 6.10 -10.81
C LEU A 151 -17.27 7.13 -9.72
N GLU A 152 -17.27 6.73 -8.45
CA GLU A 152 -16.85 7.60 -7.34
C GLU A 152 -15.33 7.56 -7.16
N ARG A 153 -14.72 6.38 -7.23
CA ARG A 153 -13.28 6.17 -7.12
C ARG A 153 -12.66 6.02 -8.49
N SER A 154 -12.19 7.14 -9.04
CA SER A 154 -11.44 7.14 -10.29
C SER A 154 -10.09 6.44 -10.11
N MET A 155 -9.90 5.35 -10.84
CA MET A 155 -8.61 4.70 -11.00
C MET A 155 -8.17 4.76 -12.45
N GLU A 156 -6.85 4.81 -12.66
CA GLU A 156 -6.18 4.65 -13.95
C GLU A 156 -5.21 3.46 -13.85
N LEU A 157 -4.99 2.77 -14.98
CA LEU A 157 -4.05 1.64 -15.11
C LEU A 157 -3.21 1.80 -16.39
#